data_AF-A0A947DZ31-F1
#
_entry.id   AF-A0A947DZ31-F1
#
_cell.length_a   1.000
_cell.length_b   1.000
_cell.length_c   1.000
_cell.angle_alpha   90.00
_cell.angle_beta   90.00
_cell.angle_gamma   90.00
#
_symmetry.space_group_name_H-M   'P 1'
#
loop_
_entity.id
_entity.type
_entity.pdbx_description
1 polymer ?
#
loop_
_entity_poly.entity_id
_entity_poly.type
_entity_poly.pdbx_seq_one_letter_code
_entity_poly.pdbx_strand_id
1 'polypeptide(L)'
;MKFPVYVLGRDVAVLEQAAGLESVLTYHAGTAPGDFVSLTLPVRTEPYVLDEGVYWPLLGGSTPGRVQVAARTRGNETEPAPQPPFAALNEHLCLQVAQRVMLTAHTELSSDGETLTVLRLDLDAQGHPHWGMEDFGVLLGQHDASWEKIAQAVRDHVPGSRRGEVFRHLATSLLLSYALRNARCHAGTLALRYTSRADVQAAPAHGLLTTRAYADMADDLPALAFMGKKTWTPGRNLQKFIATAFGIAPKEQALMAEAVCDAVADVAPQVLEAMNQHPAFSDTGRGMLAAWAEGVAGLRDKHVYALGAWEAGAALAGSP
;
A
#
# COMPACT_ATOMS: atom_id res chain seq x y z
N MET A 1 19.35 26.86 0.41
CA MET A 1 20.42 25.83 0.45
C MET A 1 20.28 24.95 -0.79
N LYS A 2 21.36 24.40 -1.36
CA LYS A 2 21.30 23.57 -2.58
C LYS A 2 21.70 22.12 -2.27
N PHE A 3 20.96 21.16 -2.81
CA PHE A 3 21.16 19.73 -2.60
C PHE A 3 21.26 19.02 -3.94
N PRO A 4 22.32 18.23 -4.20
CA PRO A 4 22.39 17.39 -5.39
C PRO A 4 21.34 16.27 -5.30
N VAL A 5 20.69 15.98 -6.42
CA VAL A 5 19.65 14.94 -6.53
C VAL A 5 20.17 13.83 -7.43
N TYR A 6 20.12 12.59 -6.92
CA TYR A 6 20.67 11.43 -7.59
C TYR A 6 19.60 10.44 -8.06
N VAL A 7 19.78 9.91 -9.27
CA VAL A 7 19.01 8.78 -9.82
C VAL A 7 19.96 7.63 -10.12
N LEU A 8 19.81 6.50 -9.40
CA LEU A 8 20.68 5.33 -9.53
C LEU A 8 22.18 5.69 -9.44
N GLY A 9 22.53 6.58 -8.51
CA GLY A 9 23.91 7.04 -8.29
C GLY A 9 24.41 8.12 -9.27
N ARG A 10 23.62 8.52 -10.26
CA ARG A 10 23.95 9.64 -11.17
C ARG A 10 23.42 10.94 -10.59
N ASP A 11 24.24 11.98 -10.53
CA ASP A 11 23.81 13.35 -10.22
C ASP A 11 23.03 13.90 -11.42
N VAL A 12 21.74 14.18 -11.25
CA VAL A 12 20.83 14.50 -12.37
C VAL A 12 20.19 15.88 -12.26
N ALA A 13 20.12 16.43 -11.05
CA ALA A 13 19.45 17.69 -10.78
C ALA A 13 19.96 18.33 -9.49
N VAL A 14 19.63 19.60 -9.28
CA VAL A 14 19.82 20.32 -8.03
C VAL A 14 18.46 20.71 -7.47
N LEU A 15 18.24 20.43 -6.18
CA LEU A 15 17.11 20.94 -5.41
C LEU A 15 17.58 22.15 -4.60
N GLU A 16 16.92 23.28 -4.78
CA GLU A 16 17.22 24.51 -4.07
C GLU A 16 16.03 24.90 -3.20
N GLN A 17 16.25 25.14 -1.91
CA GLN A 17 15.21 25.74 -1.08
C GLN A 17 15.07 27.22 -1.48
N ALA A 18 13.89 27.60 -1.97
CA ALA A 18 13.55 28.98 -2.31
C ALA A 18 13.04 29.73 -1.07
N ALA A 19 12.67 31.01 -1.23
CA ALA A 19 12.11 31.78 -0.12
C ALA A 19 10.69 31.27 0.23
N GLY A 20 10.43 31.03 1.51
CA GLY A 20 9.13 30.51 1.97
C GLY A 20 9.10 28.99 2.07
N LEU A 21 7.98 28.38 1.68
CA LEU A 21 7.73 26.92 1.69
C LEU A 21 7.91 26.28 0.30
N GLU A 22 8.63 26.96 -0.60
CA GLU A 22 8.85 26.49 -1.97
C GLU A 22 10.25 25.93 -2.13
N SER A 23 10.37 24.86 -2.92
CA SER A 23 11.64 24.31 -3.36
C SER A 23 11.68 24.28 -4.89
N VAL A 24 12.86 24.50 -5.46
CA VAL A 24 13.07 24.55 -6.91
C VAL A 24 13.95 23.39 -7.33
N LEU A 25 13.43 22.49 -8.16
CA LEU A 25 14.21 21.41 -8.76
C LEU A 25 14.62 21.79 -10.18
N THR A 26 15.92 21.78 -10.45
CA THR A 26 16.49 22.06 -11.78
C THR A 26 17.33 20.89 -12.25
N TYR A 27 16.96 20.27 -13.37
CA TYR A 27 17.77 19.22 -13.99
C TYR A 27 19.07 19.78 -14.58
N HIS A 28 20.14 18.99 -14.53
CA HIS A 28 21.39 19.32 -15.21
C HIS A 28 21.19 19.34 -16.73
N ALA A 29 21.99 20.15 -17.42
CA ALA A 29 21.98 20.18 -18.87
C ALA A 29 22.42 18.82 -19.44
N GLY A 30 21.61 18.27 -20.35
CA GLY A 30 21.90 16.99 -20.98
C GLY A 30 21.50 15.75 -20.17
N THR A 31 20.81 15.90 -19.03
CA THR A 31 20.22 14.76 -18.31
C THR A 31 19.33 13.95 -19.26
N ALA A 32 19.53 12.63 -19.31
CA ALA A 32 18.78 11.77 -20.21
C ALA A 32 17.30 11.69 -19.77
N PRO A 33 16.33 11.63 -20.71
CA PRO A 33 14.90 11.55 -20.35
C PRO A 33 14.53 10.38 -19.43
N GLY A 34 15.34 9.31 -19.39
CA GLY A 34 15.16 8.16 -18.52
C GLY A 34 15.62 8.36 -17.07
N ASP A 35 16.42 9.40 -16.80
CA ASP A 35 16.97 9.71 -15.47
C ASP A 35 16.09 10.70 -14.69
N PHE A 36 14.77 10.64 -14.91
CA PHE A 36 13.80 11.46 -14.19
C PHE A 36 13.69 11.05 -12.71
N VAL A 37 13.46 12.04 -11.84
CA VAL A 37 13.37 11.83 -10.39
C VAL A 37 12.01 11.28 -9.96
N SER A 38 10.94 11.60 -10.71
CA SER A 38 9.55 11.26 -10.40
C SER A 38 8.68 11.11 -11.64
N LEU A 39 7.64 10.26 -11.61
CA LEU A 39 6.66 10.14 -12.70
C LEU A 39 5.92 11.46 -12.98
N THR A 40 5.84 12.37 -12.01
CA THR A 40 5.25 13.71 -12.15
C THR A 40 6.28 14.79 -12.53
N LEU A 41 7.58 14.50 -12.40
CA LEU A 41 8.69 15.43 -12.69
C LEU A 41 9.59 14.90 -13.83
N PRO A 42 9.10 14.80 -15.08
CA PRO A 42 9.96 14.41 -16.21
C PRO A 42 11.15 15.37 -16.38
N VAL A 43 12.23 14.87 -17.00
CA VAL A 43 13.38 15.71 -17.34
C VAL A 43 12.95 16.80 -18.32
N ARG A 44 13.22 18.06 -17.97
CA ARG A 44 12.97 19.24 -18.81
C ARG A 44 13.98 20.34 -18.49
N THR A 45 14.04 21.34 -19.36
CA THR A 45 14.91 22.51 -19.22
C THR A 45 14.40 23.50 -18.17
N GLU A 46 13.08 23.65 -18.04
CA GLU A 46 12.48 24.59 -17.10
C GLU A 46 12.49 24.03 -15.67
N PRO A 47 12.87 24.82 -14.66
CA PRO A 47 12.80 24.40 -13.27
C PRO A 47 11.38 24.02 -12.85
N TYR A 48 11.26 23.10 -11.89
CA TYR A 48 10.01 22.85 -11.18
C TYR A 48 9.97 23.67 -9.90
N VAL A 49 8.87 24.37 -9.66
CA VAL A 49 8.55 24.95 -8.34
C VAL A 49 7.68 23.92 -7.61
N LEU A 50 8.15 23.46 -6.47
CA LEU A 50 7.60 22.37 -5.69
C LEU A 50 7.19 22.91 -4.31
N ASP A 51 6.01 22.53 -3.86
CA ASP A 51 5.60 22.77 -2.47
C ASP A 51 6.38 21.86 -1.51
N GLU A 52 6.94 22.42 -0.42
CA GLU A 52 7.76 21.69 0.56
C GLU A 52 7.07 20.44 1.11
N GLY A 53 5.74 20.52 1.33
CA GLY A 53 4.97 19.47 2.00
C GLY A 53 4.89 18.14 1.24
N VAL A 54 5.24 18.11 -0.05
CA VAL A 54 5.09 16.91 -0.90
C VAL A 54 6.45 16.33 -1.31
N TYR A 55 7.38 17.17 -1.77
CA TYR A 55 8.61 16.69 -2.42
C TYR A 55 9.87 16.89 -1.59
N TRP A 56 9.87 17.75 -0.57
CA TRP A 56 11.05 17.96 0.26
C TRP A 56 11.47 16.72 1.06
N PRO A 57 10.56 15.95 1.70
CA PRO A 57 10.94 14.71 2.37
C PRO A 57 11.50 13.66 1.40
N LEU A 58 11.08 13.70 0.14
CA LEU A 58 11.51 12.77 -0.91
C LEU A 58 12.88 13.13 -1.47
N LEU A 59 13.10 14.41 -1.77
CA LEU A 59 14.26 14.88 -2.52
C LEU A 59 15.36 15.45 -1.59
N GLY A 60 15.00 16.02 -0.44
CA GLY A 60 15.90 16.70 0.49
C GLY A 60 16.70 15.78 1.42
N GLY A 61 16.24 14.54 1.65
CA GLY A 61 16.92 13.52 2.48
C GLY A 61 17.89 12.61 1.71
N SER A 62 18.16 12.89 0.44
CA SER A 62 18.89 12.01 -0.49
C SER A 62 20.34 11.75 -0.06
N THR A 63 20.60 10.62 0.61
CA THR A 63 21.92 9.97 0.55
C THR A 63 22.07 9.28 -0.82
N PRO A 64 23.30 9.10 -1.35
CA PRO A 64 23.51 8.56 -2.69
C PRO A 64 22.93 7.13 -2.80
N GLY A 65 21.79 7.00 -3.51
CA GLY A 65 21.06 5.73 -3.61
C GLY A 65 19.58 5.80 -4.03
N ARG A 66 19.09 6.97 -4.49
CA ARG A 66 17.72 7.29 -4.93
C ARG A 66 16.75 7.63 -3.78
N VAL A 67 15.94 8.65 -4.09
CA VAL A 67 14.80 9.21 -3.35
C VAL A 67 14.04 8.16 -2.55
N GLN A 68 14.07 8.29 -1.21
CA GLN A 68 13.29 7.48 -0.29
C GLN A 68 11.83 7.92 -0.37
N VAL A 69 11.02 7.22 -1.15
CA VAL A 69 9.57 7.18 -0.87
C VAL A 69 9.39 6.17 0.24
N ALA A 70 9.21 6.71 1.45
CA ALA A 70 8.88 6.08 2.72
C ALA A 70 8.57 4.56 2.70
N ALA A 71 9.59 3.73 2.45
CA ALA A 71 9.74 2.55 3.28
C ALA A 71 9.99 3.11 4.69
N ARG A 72 9.36 2.57 5.73
CA ARG A 72 9.73 2.84 7.12
C ARG A 72 11.19 2.44 7.35
N THR A 73 12.15 3.21 6.83
CA THR A 73 13.52 3.20 7.26
C THR A 73 13.52 3.93 8.58
N ARG A 74 13.88 3.20 9.63
CA ARG A 74 14.19 3.72 10.95
C ARG A 74 15.16 4.90 10.78
N GLY A 75 14.63 6.12 10.81
CA GLY A 75 15.36 7.35 10.50
C GLY A 75 14.70 8.51 11.24
N ASN A 76 15.49 9.19 12.06
CA ASN A 76 15.11 10.26 12.97
C ASN A 76 14.22 11.33 12.32
N GLU A 77 12.99 11.50 12.82
CA GLU A 77 12.40 12.78 13.23
C GLU A 77 11.00 12.54 13.82
N THR A 78 10.78 13.08 15.03
CA THR A 78 9.55 13.01 15.86
C THR A 78 9.10 11.61 16.23
N GLU A 79 8.93 11.34 17.53
CA GLU A 79 8.49 10.04 18.04
C GLU A 79 7.32 9.49 17.19
N PRO A 80 7.45 8.30 16.59
CA PRO A 80 6.33 7.71 15.88
C PRO A 80 5.18 7.60 16.87
N ALA A 81 3.97 8.00 16.47
CA ALA A 81 2.76 7.72 17.23
C ALA A 81 2.83 6.28 17.76
N PRO A 82 2.56 6.05 19.06
CA PRO A 82 2.82 4.76 19.69
C PRO A 82 2.17 3.67 18.85
N GLN A 83 2.99 2.74 18.35
CA GLN A 83 2.45 1.63 17.58
C GLN A 83 1.58 0.79 18.52
N PRO A 84 0.39 0.36 18.07
CA PRO A 84 -0.43 -0.49 18.89
C PRO A 84 0.33 -1.79 19.19
N PRO A 85 0.07 -2.44 20.34
CA PRO A 85 0.79 -3.65 20.75
C PRO A 85 0.69 -4.72 19.66
N PHE A 86 1.78 -5.44 19.41
CA PHE A 86 1.84 -6.49 18.38
C PHE A 86 1.43 -6.05 16.97
N ALA A 87 1.55 -4.75 16.64
CA ALA A 87 1.31 -4.26 15.27
C ALA A 87 2.17 -5.00 14.24
N ALA A 88 3.42 -5.35 14.60
CA ALA A 88 4.33 -6.11 13.76
C ALA A 88 3.80 -7.51 13.42
N LEU A 89 3.37 -8.28 14.43
CA LEU A 89 2.79 -9.61 14.26
C LEU A 89 1.44 -9.55 13.50
N ASN A 90 0.60 -8.56 13.78
CA ASN A 90 -0.64 -8.31 13.03
C ASN A 90 -0.36 -8.05 11.55
N GLU A 91 0.57 -7.14 11.24
CA GLU A 91 0.97 -6.82 9.86
C GLU A 91 1.59 -8.03 9.17
N HIS A 92 2.43 -8.81 9.86
CA HIS A 92 3.00 -10.04 9.31
C HIS A 92 1.92 -11.04 8.89
N LEU A 93 0.94 -11.32 9.76
CA LEU A 93 -0.17 -12.23 9.48
C LEU A 93 -1.06 -11.70 8.35
N CYS A 94 -1.33 -10.39 8.29
CA CYS A 94 -2.03 -9.77 7.17
C CYS A 94 -1.27 -9.93 5.83
N LEU A 95 0.06 -9.79 5.85
CA LEU A 95 0.89 -9.99 4.67
C LEU A 95 0.93 -11.46 4.23
N GLN A 96 0.90 -12.41 5.16
CA GLN A 96 0.76 -13.83 4.82
C GLN A 96 -0.57 -14.16 4.12
N VAL A 97 -1.66 -13.45 4.44
CA VAL A 97 -2.91 -13.54 3.67
C VAL A 97 -2.68 -13.01 2.26
N ALA A 98 -2.13 -11.80 2.14
CA ALA A 98 -1.92 -11.17 0.84
C ALA A 98 -0.96 -11.97 -0.07
N GLN A 99 0.07 -12.60 0.48
CA GLN A 99 1.04 -13.45 -0.23
C GLN A 99 0.40 -14.59 -1.01
N ARG A 100 -0.78 -15.06 -0.59
CA ARG A 100 -1.50 -16.14 -1.28
C ARG A 100 -2.19 -15.67 -2.55
N VAL A 101 -2.44 -14.37 -2.70
CA VAL A 101 -3.27 -13.82 -3.79
C VAL A 101 -2.56 -12.76 -4.62
N MET A 102 -1.43 -12.21 -4.16
CA MET A 102 -0.67 -11.19 -4.87
C MET A 102 0.78 -11.11 -4.41
N LEU A 103 1.61 -10.38 -5.17
CA LEU A 103 2.98 -10.06 -4.78
C LEU A 103 3.00 -9.12 -3.56
N THR A 104 3.78 -9.47 -2.54
CA THR A 104 3.96 -8.66 -1.32
C THR A 104 5.41 -8.33 -1.04
N ALA A 105 5.64 -7.38 -0.14
CA ALA A 105 6.93 -7.20 0.48
C ALA A 105 7.39 -8.48 1.16
N HIS A 106 8.71 -8.72 1.12
CA HIS A 106 9.32 -9.75 1.95
C HIS A 106 9.47 -9.18 3.37
N THR A 107 9.07 -9.96 4.37
CA THR A 107 9.14 -9.55 5.77
C THR A 107 9.70 -10.64 6.65
N GLU A 108 10.42 -10.20 7.69
CA GLU A 108 10.96 -11.06 8.74
C GLU A 108 10.44 -10.53 10.08
N LEU A 109 9.77 -11.39 10.84
CA LEU A 109 9.25 -11.08 12.15
C LEU A 109 10.27 -11.50 13.22
N SER A 110 10.51 -10.64 14.21
CA SER A 110 11.32 -11.00 15.38
C SER A 110 10.67 -12.12 16.19
N SER A 111 11.49 -12.90 16.90
CA SER A 111 11.01 -14.05 17.70
C SER A 111 10.06 -13.67 18.84
N ASP A 112 10.03 -12.40 19.25
CA ASP A 112 9.11 -11.87 20.26
C ASP A 112 7.80 -11.32 19.65
N GLY A 113 7.70 -11.22 18.33
CA GLY A 113 6.52 -10.73 17.61
C GLY A 113 6.37 -9.20 17.57
N GLU A 114 7.33 -8.45 18.10
CA GLU A 114 7.21 -6.98 18.29
C GLU A 114 7.83 -6.17 17.17
N THR A 115 8.75 -6.75 16.39
CA THR A 115 9.48 -6.05 15.32
C THR A 115 9.29 -6.75 13.98
N LEU A 116 8.81 -6.01 12.99
CA LEU A 116 8.74 -6.45 11.61
C LEU A 116 9.83 -5.75 10.79
N THR A 117 10.74 -6.54 10.22
CA THR A 117 11.71 -6.05 9.25
C THR A 117 11.11 -6.24 7.86
N VAL A 118 11.01 -5.16 7.10
CA VAL A 118 10.50 -5.17 5.73
C VAL A 118 11.67 -4.94 4.79
N LEU A 119 11.93 -5.87 3.87
CA LEU A 119 12.96 -5.65 2.86
C LEU A 119 12.54 -4.51 1.95
N ARG A 120 13.51 -3.65 1.65
CA ARG A 120 13.33 -2.52 0.74
C ARG A 120 12.77 -2.99 -0.61
N LEU A 121 11.71 -2.32 -1.05
CA LEU A 121 10.98 -2.66 -2.28
C LEU A 121 11.64 -2.12 -3.55
N ASP A 122 12.66 -1.28 -3.38
CA ASP A 122 13.36 -0.60 -4.45
C ASP A 122 14.68 -1.27 -4.87
N LEU A 123 15.01 -2.41 -4.24
CA LEU A 123 16.23 -3.17 -4.52
C LEU A 123 16.00 -4.31 -5.53
N ASP A 124 17.07 -4.73 -6.22
CA ASP A 124 17.11 -5.97 -6.99
C ASP A 124 17.41 -7.21 -6.11
N ALA A 125 17.51 -8.38 -6.74
CA ALA A 125 17.78 -9.65 -6.05
C ALA A 125 19.18 -9.72 -5.40
N GLN A 126 20.08 -8.80 -5.76
CA GLN A 126 21.44 -8.68 -5.22
C GLN A 126 21.51 -7.59 -4.13
N GLY A 127 20.39 -6.91 -3.83
CA GLY A 127 20.33 -5.84 -2.84
C GLY A 127 20.78 -4.48 -3.35
N HIS A 128 20.97 -4.30 -4.67
CA HIS A 128 21.33 -3.01 -5.25
C HIS A 128 20.09 -2.18 -5.57
N PRO A 129 20.13 -0.85 -5.42
CA PRO A 129 19.05 0.02 -5.88
C PRO A 129 18.77 -0.19 -7.36
N HIS A 130 17.51 -0.49 -7.69
CA HIS A 130 17.12 -0.83 -9.05
C HIS A 130 15.82 -0.13 -9.46
N TRP A 131 14.82 -0.11 -8.58
CA TRP A 131 13.52 0.50 -8.87
C TRP A 131 13.46 1.94 -8.38
N GLY A 132 12.79 2.81 -9.13
CA GLY A 132 12.13 3.98 -8.57
C GLY A 132 10.81 3.52 -7.97
N MET A 133 10.36 4.16 -6.88
CA MET A 133 9.10 3.83 -6.24
C MET A 133 8.40 5.11 -5.83
N GLU A 134 7.09 5.19 -6.04
CA GLU A 134 6.26 6.34 -5.68
C GLU A 134 4.92 5.86 -5.15
N ASP A 135 4.57 6.31 -3.94
CA ASP A 135 3.25 6.06 -3.38
C ASP A 135 2.22 7.02 -3.97
N PHE A 136 0.95 6.64 -3.92
CA PHE A 136 -0.11 7.48 -4.47
C PHE A 136 -0.36 8.73 -3.65
N GLY A 137 0.09 8.82 -2.40
CA GLY A 137 0.04 10.06 -1.63
C GLY A 137 0.90 11.14 -2.28
N VAL A 138 2.13 10.78 -2.65
CA VAL A 138 3.06 11.63 -3.39
C VAL A 138 2.51 11.98 -4.77
N LEU A 139 2.10 10.97 -5.54
CA LEU A 139 1.60 11.17 -6.92
C LEU A 139 0.37 12.10 -6.98
N LEU A 140 -0.42 12.15 -5.91
CA LEU A 140 -1.65 12.94 -5.84
C LEU A 140 -1.49 14.29 -5.10
N GLY A 141 -0.35 14.58 -4.48
CA GLY A 141 -0.12 15.85 -3.77
C GLY A 141 -1.02 16.07 -2.54
N GLN A 142 -1.35 15.00 -1.81
CA GLN A 142 -2.14 14.86 -0.57
C GLN A 142 -3.07 16.01 -0.11
N HIS A 143 -4.37 15.69 0.00
CA HIS A 143 -5.35 16.14 1.04
C HIS A 143 -6.72 15.47 0.84
N ASP A 144 -7.00 14.94 -0.36
CA ASP A 144 -8.32 14.36 -0.72
C ASP A 144 -8.16 13.13 -1.64
N ALA A 145 -7.30 12.17 -1.28
CA ALA A 145 -7.08 10.97 -2.09
C ALA A 145 -8.32 10.06 -2.10
N SER A 146 -8.66 9.54 -3.28
CA SER A 146 -9.75 8.57 -3.46
C SER A 146 -9.32 7.46 -4.42
N TRP A 147 -10.06 6.36 -4.44
CA TRP A 147 -9.80 5.28 -5.39
C TRP A 147 -9.95 5.72 -6.86
N GLU A 148 -10.83 6.68 -7.15
CA GLU A 148 -10.95 7.28 -8.49
C GLU A 148 -9.70 8.07 -8.88
N LYS A 149 -9.14 8.87 -7.96
CA LYS A 149 -7.91 9.64 -8.21
C LYS A 149 -6.72 8.72 -8.39
N ILE A 150 -6.62 7.64 -7.61
CA ILE A 150 -5.64 6.57 -7.82
C ILE A 150 -5.81 5.94 -9.20
N ALA A 151 -7.06 5.60 -9.58
CA ALA A 151 -7.32 5.03 -10.89
C ALA A 151 -6.93 5.98 -12.03
N GLN A 152 -7.12 7.28 -11.85
CA GLN A 152 -6.69 8.29 -12.80
C GLN A 152 -5.17 8.38 -12.90
N ALA A 153 -4.45 8.43 -11.76
CA ALA A 153 -2.99 8.42 -11.74
C ALA A 153 -2.40 7.18 -12.43
N VAL A 154 -3.03 6.00 -12.27
CA VAL A 154 -2.65 4.80 -13.03
C VAL A 154 -2.80 5.00 -14.55
N ARG A 155 -3.89 5.63 -15.00
CA ARG A 155 -4.07 5.91 -16.44
C ARG A 155 -3.05 6.91 -16.96
N ASP A 156 -2.69 7.88 -16.15
CA ASP A 156 -1.76 8.95 -16.54
C ASP A 156 -0.31 8.45 -16.61
N HIS A 157 0.08 7.53 -15.71
CA HIS A 157 1.49 7.15 -15.54
C HIS A 157 1.83 5.71 -15.93
N VAL A 158 0.88 4.79 -15.97
CA VAL A 158 1.14 3.38 -16.31
C VAL A 158 0.91 3.13 -17.80
N PRO A 159 1.87 2.50 -18.51
CA PRO A 159 1.71 2.11 -19.91
C PRO A 159 0.46 1.25 -20.14
N GLY A 160 -0.24 1.46 -21.26
CA GLY A 160 -1.49 0.76 -21.58
C GLY A 160 -1.40 -0.76 -21.49
N SER A 161 -0.25 -1.35 -21.87
CA SER A 161 0.03 -2.78 -21.79
C SER A 161 0.13 -3.33 -20.37
N ARG A 162 0.48 -2.50 -19.38
CA ARG A 162 0.65 -2.87 -17.96
C ARG A 162 -0.57 -2.52 -17.10
N ARG A 163 -1.44 -1.61 -17.56
CA ARG A 163 -2.58 -1.09 -16.76
C ARG A 163 -3.48 -2.18 -16.20
N GLY A 164 -3.81 -3.21 -16.99
CA GLY A 164 -4.68 -4.30 -16.53
C GLY A 164 -4.11 -5.06 -15.33
N GLU A 165 -2.78 -5.28 -15.32
CA GLU A 165 -2.09 -5.93 -14.20
C GLU A 165 -2.11 -5.05 -12.94
N VAL A 166 -1.80 -3.76 -13.09
CA VAL A 166 -1.85 -2.79 -11.97
C VAL A 166 -3.27 -2.67 -11.41
N PHE A 167 -4.29 -2.63 -12.25
CA PHE A 167 -5.68 -2.57 -11.80
C PHE A 167 -6.13 -3.83 -11.06
N ARG A 168 -5.70 -5.03 -11.48
CA ARG A 168 -5.94 -6.26 -10.70
C ARG A 168 -5.25 -6.23 -9.34
N HIS A 169 -4.01 -5.73 -9.29
CA HIS A 169 -3.29 -5.57 -8.04
C HIS A 169 -4.06 -4.63 -7.09
N LEU A 170 -4.46 -3.45 -7.55
CA LEU A 170 -5.23 -2.48 -6.75
C LEU A 170 -6.60 -3.00 -6.34
N ALA A 171 -7.29 -3.73 -7.21
CA ALA A 171 -8.55 -4.39 -6.87
C ALA A 171 -8.36 -5.45 -5.77
N THR A 172 -7.27 -6.21 -5.83
CA THR A 172 -6.91 -7.18 -4.77
C THR A 172 -6.62 -6.46 -3.46
N SER A 173 -5.87 -5.35 -3.47
CA SER A 173 -5.63 -4.52 -2.28
C SER A 173 -6.93 -3.97 -1.69
N LEU A 174 -7.88 -3.52 -2.52
CA LEU A 174 -9.19 -3.06 -2.08
C LEU A 174 -9.99 -4.20 -1.43
N LEU A 175 -10.05 -5.37 -2.06
CA LEU A 175 -10.74 -6.55 -1.50
C LEU A 175 -10.10 -7.00 -0.18
N LEU A 176 -8.77 -7.06 -0.10
CA LEU A 176 -8.04 -7.32 1.14
C LEU A 176 -8.35 -6.29 2.22
N SER A 177 -8.51 -5.00 1.88
CA SER A 177 -8.88 -4.00 2.87
C SER A 177 -10.24 -4.29 3.52
N TYR A 178 -11.20 -4.80 2.75
CA TYR A 178 -12.52 -5.20 3.27
C TYR A 178 -12.45 -6.47 4.08
N ALA A 179 -11.77 -7.50 3.56
CA ALA A 179 -11.64 -8.80 4.19
C ALA A 179 -10.90 -8.72 5.54
N LEU A 180 -9.82 -7.93 5.59
CA LEU A 180 -8.97 -7.78 6.77
C LEU A 180 -9.40 -6.62 7.68
N ARG A 181 -10.45 -5.87 7.33
CA ARG A 181 -10.86 -4.62 8.01
C ARG A 181 -9.69 -3.66 8.22
N ASN A 182 -8.93 -3.43 7.16
CA ASN A 182 -7.74 -2.59 7.16
C ASN A 182 -8.09 -1.13 6.87
N ALA A 183 -8.29 -0.33 7.91
CA ALA A 183 -8.52 1.10 7.77
C ALA A 183 -7.25 1.89 7.36
N ARG A 184 -6.06 1.28 7.35
CA ARG A 184 -4.79 1.91 6.95
C ARG A 184 -4.47 1.81 5.47
N CYS A 185 -5.35 1.23 4.65
CA CYS A 185 -5.18 1.21 3.18
C CYS A 185 -5.37 2.62 2.58
N HIS A 186 -4.46 3.54 2.90
CA HIS A 186 -4.41 4.91 2.40
C HIS A 186 -3.46 5.02 1.20
N ALA A 187 -3.48 6.17 0.51
CA ALA A 187 -2.69 6.38 -0.71
C ALA A 187 -1.19 6.13 -0.51
N GLY A 188 -0.64 6.47 0.67
CA GLY A 188 0.76 6.18 1.03
C GLY A 188 1.13 4.69 1.22
N THR A 189 0.17 3.76 1.30
CA THR A 189 0.43 2.30 1.37
C THR A 189 0.32 1.61 0.01
N LEU A 190 -0.10 2.36 -1.01
CA LEU A 190 -0.26 1.88 -2.37
C LEU A 190 0.80 2.60 -3.20
N ALA A 191 1.59 1.86 -3.97
CA ALA A 191 2.69 2.45 -4.70
C ALA A 191 2.87 1.84 -6.08
N LEU A 192 3.50 2.61 -6.96
CA LEU A 192 4.05 2.16 -8.22
C LEU A 192 5.56 2.01 -8.07
N ARG A 193 6.13 1.04 -8.78
CA ARG A 193 7.57 0.93 -8.98
C ARG A 193 7.91 0.91 -10.46
N TYR A 194 9.09 1.41 -10.81
CA TYR A 194 9.49 1.56 -12.20
C TYR A 194 11.00 1.60 -12.42
N THR A 195 11.46 1.06 -13.55
CA THR A 195 12.83 1.31 -14.05
C THR A 195 12.83 2.46 -15.06
N SER A 196 11.72 2.66 -15.76
CA SER A 196 11.50 3.73 -16.74
C SER A 196 10.01 4.00 -16.90
N ARG A 197 9.62 5.07 -17.63
CA ARG A 197 8.21 5.34 -17.95
C ARG A 197 7.54 4.26 -18.80
N ALA A 198 8.33 3.43 -19.51
CA ALA A 198 7.82 2.31 -20.29
C ALA A 198 7.66 1.03 -19.45
N ASP A 199 8.22 1.00 -18.23
CA ASP A 199 8.20 -0.14 -17.32
C ASP A 199 7.78 0.32 -15.92
N VAL A 200 6.47 0.57 -15.80
CA VAL A 200 5.81 0.95 -14.55
C VAL A 200 4.87 -0.19 -14.14
N GLN A 201 4.96 -0.58 -12.87
CA GLN A 201 4.23 -1.72 -12.30
C GLN A 201 3.73 -1.36 -10.89
N ALA A 202 2.81 -2.15 -10.35
CA ALA A 202 2.45 -2.03 -8.95
C ALA A 202 3.65 -2.45 -8.07
N ALA A 203 3.91 -1.69 -7.01
CA ALA A 203 4.85 -2.12 -5.98
C ALA A 203 4.25 -3.30 -5.20
N PRO A 204 5.08 -4.19 -4.63
CA PRO A 204 4.59 -5.25 -3.77
C PRO A 204 3.75 -4.71 -2.60
N ALA A 205 2.65 -5.39 -2.26
CA ALA A 205 1.78 -4.98 -1.16
C ALA A 205 2.53 -4.97 0.19
N HIS A 206 2.30 -3.94 0.99
CA HIS A 206 2.93 -3.68 2.28
C HIS A 206 1.98 -2.85 3.16
N GLY A 207 2.27 -2.68 4.46
CA GLY A 207 1.49 -1.81 5.33
C GLY A 207 0.06 -2.28 5.56
N LEU A 208 -0.20 -3.58 5.46
CA LEU A 208 -1.51 -4.17 5.75
C LEU A 208 -1.67 -4.37 7.24
N LEU A 209 -2.73 -3.85 7.84
CA LEU A 209 -2.98 -4.00 9.29
C LEU A 209 -4.47 -4.16 9.54
N THR A 210 -4.86 -5.17 10.31
CA THR A 210 -6.24 -5.26 10.80
C THR A 210 -6.42 -4.27 11.95
N THR A 211 -6.90 -3.07 11.63
CA THR A 211 -7.05 -1.98 12.60
C THR A 211 -8.15 -2.24 13.60
N ARG A 212 -9.24 -2.90 13.19
CA ARG A 212 -10.36 -3.23 14.08
C ARG A 212 -10.01 -4.23 15.19
N ALA A 213 -8.81 -4.82 15.16
CA ALA A 213 -8.29 -5.63 16.26
C ALA A 213 -7.95 -4.80 17.52
N TYR A 214 -7.86 -3.47 17.39
CA TYR A 214 -7.54 -2.55 18.47
C TYR A 214 -8.77 -1.73 18.85
N ALA A 215 -9.08 -1.67 20.15
CA ALA A 215 -10.29 -0.99 20.65
C ALA A 215 -10.38 0.47 20.19
N ASP A 216 -9.26 1.20 20.27
CA ASP A 216 -9.18 2.63 19.91
C ASP A 216 -9.32 2.89 18.41
N MET A 217 -9.23 1.84 17.58
CA MET A 217 -9.32 1.89 16.12
C MET A 217 -10.50 1.08 15.57
N ALA A 218 -11.38 0.57 16.44
CA ALA A 218 -12.47 -0.32 16.05
C ALA A 218 -13.53 0.38 15.18
N ASP A 219 -13.65 1.70 15.30
CA ASP A 219 -14.61 2.53 14.56
C ASP A 219 -13.99 3.23 13.34
N ASP A 220 -12.71 2.98 13.05
CA ASP A 220 -12.05 3.56 11.88
C ASP A 220 -12.75 3.12 10.59
N LEU A 221 -13.09 4.12 9.76
CA LEU A 221 -13.63 3.90 8.42
C LEU A 221 -12.50 3.56 7.43
N PRO A 222 -12.81 3.01 6.24
CA PRO A 222 -11.79 2.83 5.20
C PRO A 222 -11.06 4.13 4.92
N ALA A 223 -9.72 4.08 4.82
CA ALA A 223 -8.90 5.27 4.60
C ALA A 223 -9.30 6.04 3.32
N LEU A 224 -9.56 5.32 2.24
CA LEU A 224 -9.88 5.89 0.93
C LEU A 224 -11.39 5.75 0.64
N ALA A 225 -11.97 6.85 0.16
CA ALA A 225 -13.32 6.83 -0.37
C ALA A 225 -13.35 6.23 -1.78
N PHE A 226 -14.48 5.65 -2.14
CA PHE A 226 -14.89 5.45 -3.52
C PHE A 226 -16.37 5.84 -3.62
N MET A 227 -16.79 6.37 -4.77
CA MET A 227 -18.11 6.94 -4.98
C MET A 227 -18.50 7.97 -3.90
N GLY A 228 -17.52 8.73 -3.41
CA GLY A 228 -17.69 9.78 -2.40
C GLY A 228 -17.97 9.28 -0.98
N LYS A 229 -17.82 7.98 -0.67
CA LYS A 229 -18.11 7.43 0.66
C LYS A 229 -16.98 6.54 1.17
N LYS A 230 -16.73 6.62 2.49
CA LYS A 230 -15.92 5.68 3.25
C LYS A 230 -16.88 4.78 4.04
N THR A 231 -16.96 3.50 3.70
CA THR A 231 -17.92 2.58 4.34
C THR A 231 -17.44 1.13 4.28
N TRP A 232 -17.66 0.37 5.35
CA TRP A 232 -17.42 -1.08 5.41
C TRP A 232 -18.56 -1.92 4.82
N THR A 233 -19.71 -1.30 4.48
CA THR A 233 -20.92 -1.96 3.95
C THR A 233 -21.31 -1.41 2.57
N PRO A 234 -20.44 -1.57 1.56
CA PRO A 234 -20.61 -0.92 0.26
C PRO A 234 -21.69 -1.58 -0.62
N GLY A 235 -22.10 -2.82 -0.32
CA GLY A 235 -23.02 -3.59 -1.15
C GLY A 235 -22.51 -3.72 -2.60
N ARG A 236 -23.44 -3.67 -3.56
CA ARG A 236 -23.13 -3.72 -5.00
C ARG A 236 -22.31 -2.55 -5.51
N ASN A 237 -22.16 -1.46 -4.74
CA ASN A 237 -21.35 -0.34 -5.18
C ASN A 237 -19.87 -0.70 -5.27
N LEU A 238 -19.39 -1.65 -4.45
CA LEU A 238 -18.02 -2.18 -4.57
C LEU A 238 -17.78 -2.78 -5.96
N GLN A 239 -18.68 -3.64 -6.42
CA GLN A 239 -18.57 -4.27 -7.74
C GLN A 239 -18.66 -3.26 -8.88
N LYS A 240 -19.63 -2.34 -8.79
CA LYS A 240 -19.83 -1.28 -9.78
C LYS A 240 -18.60 -0.40 -9.89
N PHE A 241 -18.00 -0.04 -8.75
CA PHE A 241 -16.79 0.74 -8.71
C PHE A 241 -15.62 -0.01 -9.38
N ILE A 242 -15.33 -1.25 -8.96
CA ILE A 242 -14.23 -2.03 -9.54
C ILE A 242 -14.43 -2.23 -11.05
N ALA A 243 -15.66 -2.48 -11.51
CA ALA A 243 -15.94 -2.63 -12.94
C ALA A 243 -15.70 -1.33 -13.71
N THR A 244 -16.12 -0.18 -13.17
CA THR A 244 -16.05 1.11 -13.86
C THR A 244 -14.67 1.74 -13.79
N ALA A 245 -14.05 1.74 -12.61
CA ALA A 245 -12.77 2.40 -12.38
C ALA A 245 -11.58 1.54 -12.81
N PHE A 246 -11.64 0.23 -12.55
CA PHE A 246 -10.52 -0.70 -12.80
C PHE A 246 -10.72 -1.54 -14.07
N GLY A 247 -11.93 -1.57 -14.63
CA GLY A 247 -12.21 -2.33 -15.86
C GLY A 247 -12.26 -3.84 -15.67
N ILE A 248 -12.46 -4.32 -14.44
CA ILE A 248 -12.47 -5.75 -14.11
C ILE A 248 -13.92 -6.25 -14.14
N ALA A 249 -14.21 -7.29 -14.91
CA ALA A 249 -15.58 -7.79 -15.06
C ALA A 249 -16.07 -8.45 -13.76
N PRO A 250 -17.38 -8.37 -13.41
CA PRO A 250 -17.92 -8.93 -12.17
C PRO A 250 -17.58 -10.41 -11.93
N LYS A 251 -17.48 -11.21 -12.99
CA LYS A 251 -17.07 -12.62 -12.91
C LYS A 251 -15.63 -12.77 -12.41
N GLU A 252 -14.70 -11.97 -12.92
CA GLU A 252 -13.31 -11.96 -12.46
C GLU A 252 -13.21 -11.44 -11.03
N GLN A 253 -13.96 -10.38 -10.70
CA GLN A 253 -14.01 -9.86 -9.33
C GLN A 253 -14.50 -10.91 -8.31
N ALA A 254 -15.49 -11.73 -8.67
CA ALA A 254 -15.99 -12.80 -7.80
C ALA A 254 -14.90 -13.84 -7.51
N LEU A 255 -14.13 -14.24 -8.53
CA LEU A 255 -12.99 -15.15 -8.36
C LEU A 255 -11.89 -14.54 -7.48
N MET A 256 -11.60 -13.25 -7.65
CA MET A 256 -10.64 -12.53 -6.81
C MET A 256 -11.11 -12.47 -5.35
N ALA A 257 -12.40 -12.16 -5.14
CA ALA A 257 -12.99 -12.10 -3.80
C ALA A 257 -13.01 -13.48 -3.12
N GLU A 258 -13.32 -14.54 -3.87
CA GLU A 258 -13.25 -15.92 -3.39
C GLU A 258 -11.83 -16.29 -2.97
N ALA A 259 -10.83 -16.04 -3.83
CA ALA A 259 -9.42 -16.27 -3.50
C ALA A 259 -8.95 -15.51 -2.26
N VAL A 260 -9.41 -14.27 -2.07
CA VAL A 260 -9.13 -13.49 -0.84
C VAL A 260 -9.79 -14.13 0.38
N CYS A 261 -11.05 -14.57 0.29
CA CYS A 261 -11.72 -15.24 1.41
C CYS A 261 -11.00 -16.54 1.81
N ASP A 262 -10.61 -17.35 0.82
CA ASP A 262 -9.91 -18.61 1.05
C ASP A 262 -8.53 -18.37 1.66
N ALA A 263 -7.79 -17.36 1.18
CA ALA A 263 -6.52 -16.96 1.77
C ALA A 263 -6.65 -16.52 3.25
N VAL A 264 -7.74 -15.84 3.62
CA VAL A 264 -8.02 -15.49 5.02
C VAL A 264 -8.26 -16.76 5.85
N ALA A 265 -9.05 -17.71 5.35
CA ALA A 265 -9.30 -18.97 6.04
C ALA A 265 -8.03 -19.80 6.22
N ASP A 266 -7.14 -19.83 5.22
CA ASP A 266 -5.87 -20.55 5.28
C ASP A 266 -4.89 -19.98 6.33
N VAL A 267 -4.97 -18.68 6.63
CA VAL A 267 -4.06 -18.01 7.58
C VAL A 267 -4.67 -17.91 8.97
N ALA A 268 -6.00 -17.95 9.12
CA ALA A 268 -6.66 -17.87 10.42
C ALA A 268 -6.10 -18.85 11.49
N PRO A 269 -5.74 -20.12 11.17
CA PRO A 269 -5.08 -21.01 12.13
C PRO A 269 -3.73 -20.48 12.64
N GLN A 270 -2.98 -19.72 11.83
CA GLN A 270 -1.71 -19.14 12.23
C GLN A 270 -1.88 -18.01 13.25
N VAL A 271 -3.04 -17.33 13.24
CA VAL A 271 -3.38 -16.36 14.30
C VAL A 271 -3.56 -17.07 15.64
N LEU A 272 -4.27 -18.20 15.65
CA LEU A 272 -4.45 -19.01 16.87
C LEU A 272 -3.11 -19.52 17.40
N GLU A 273 -2.22 -19.97 16.51
CA GLU A 273 -0.90 -20.43 16.92
C GLU A 273 -0.06 -19.28 17.47
N ALA A 274 -0.11 -18.10 16.84
CA ALA A 274 0.56 -16.91 17.37
C ALA A 274 0.03 -16.49 18.74
N MET A 275 -1.27 -16.68 19.02
CA MET A 275 -1.85 -16.43 20.35
C MET A 275 -1.31 -17.41 21.41
N ASN A 276 -1.03 -18.67 21.03
CA ASN A 276 -0.40 -19.65 21.93
C ASN A 276 1.07 -19.31 22.20
N GLN A 277 1.80 -18.90 21.17
CA GLN A 277 3.23 -18.57 21.26
C GLN A 277 3.47 -17.25 22.00
N HIS A 278 2.56 -16.28 21.84
CA HIS A 278 2.63 -14.95 22.44
C HIS A 278 1.36 -14.68 23.25
N PRO A 279 1.29 -15.07 24.54
CA PRO A 279 0.08 -14.90 25.34
C PRO A 279 -0.44 -13.45 25.38
N ALA A 280 0.45 -12.45 25.35
CA ALA A 280 0.09 -11.03 25.30
C ALA A 280 -0.55 -10.59 23.97
N PHE A 281 -0.42 -11.37 22.89
CA PHE A 281 -1.10 -11.16 21.61
C PHE A 281 -2.55 -11.66 21.62
N SER A 282 -2.98 -12.42 22.63
CA SER A 282 -4.28 -13.10 22.65
C SER A 282 -5.47 -12.18 22.37
N ASP A 283 -5.47 -10.98 22.93
CA ASP A 283 -6.57 -10.02 22.76
C ASP A 283 -6.60 -9.46 21.34
N THR A 284 -5.44 -9.05 20.81
CA THR A 284 -5.28 -8.60 19.42
C THR A 284 -5.63 -9.71 18.44
N GLY A 285 -5.16 -10.94 18.66
CA GLY A 285 -5.44 -12.10 17.81
C GLY A 285 -6.93 -12.43 17.74
N ARG A 286 -7.66 -12.37 18.87
CA ARG A 286 -9.13 -12.53 18.87
C ARG A 286 -9.81 -11.41 18.09
N GLY A 287 -9.36 -10.16 18.27
CA GLY A 287 -9.86 -9.01 17.51
C GLY A 287 -9.61 -9.16 16.01
N MET A 288 -8.46 -9.69 15.60
CA MET A 288 -8.15 -9.99 14.20
C MET A 288 -9.11 -11.03 13.63
N LEU A 289 -9.28 -12.17 14.30
CA LEU A 289 -10.17 -13.23 13.81
C LEU A 289 -11.62 -12.78 13.70
N ALA A 290 -12.13 -12.02 14.68
CA ALA A 290 -13.47 -11.45 14.63
C ALA A 290 -13.63 -10.47 13.45
N ALA A 291 -12.66 -9.58 13.25
CA ALA A 291 -12.67 -8.64 12.13
C ALA A 291 -12.56 -9.34 10.77
N TRP A 292 -11.76 -10.41 10.67
CA TRP A 292 -11.62 -11.22 9.46
C TRP A 292 -12.90 -11.97 9.13
N ALA A 293 -13.54 -12.59 10.13
CA ALA A 293 -14.83 -13.26 9.96
C ALA A 293 -15.91 -12.27 9.46
N GLU A 294 -15.98 -11.08 10.06
CA GLU A 294 -16.89 -10.02 9.63
C GLU A 294 -16.61 -9.55 8.19
N GLY A 295 -15.32 -9.33 7.85
CA GLY A 295 -14.90 -8.89 6.53
C GLY A 295 -15.21 -9.91 5.44
N VAL A 296 -14.91 -11.19 5.69
CA VAL A 296 -15.23 -12.30 4.78
C VAL A 296 -16.73 -12.45 4.61
N ALA A 297 -17.51 -12.46 5.69
CA ALA A 297 -18.96 -12.50 5.60
C ALA A 297 -19.52 -11.35 4.76
N GLY A 298 -18.98 -10.14 4.93
CA GLY A 298 -19.35 -8.96 4.15
C GLY A 298 -19.08 -9.10 2.65
N LEU A 299 -17.93 -9.67 2.25
CA LEU A 299 -17.62 -9.89 0.83
C LEU A 299 -18.49 -10.99 0.22
N ARG A 300 -18.75 -12.06 0.97
CA ARG A 300 -19.54 -13.21 0.50
C ARG A 300 -21.04 -12.94 0.47
N ASP A 301 -21.52 -11.89 1.15
CA ASP A 301 -22.94 -11.52 1.20
C ASP A 301 -23.58 -11.46 -0.19
N LYS A 302 -24.86 -11.85 -0.25
CA LYS A 302 -25.65 -11.90 -1.49
C LYS A 302 -25.84 -10.54 -2.18
N HIS A 303 -25.68 -9.45 -1.44
CA HIS A 303 -25.74 -8.10 -1.98
C HIS A 303 -24.36 -7.55 -2.37
N VAL A 304 -23.29 -8.29 -2.10
CA VAL A 304 -21.94 -8.05 -2.64
C VAL A 304 -21.70 -9.11 -3.72
N TYR A 305 -20.93 -10.17 -3.46
CA TYR A 305 -20.55 -11.17 -4.49
C TYR A 305 -21.46 -12.40 -4.56
N ALA A 306 -22.33 -12.64 -3.58
CA ALA A 306 -23.15 -13.86 -3.52
C ALA A 306 -22.31 -15.14 -3.70
N LEU A 307 -21.16 -15.17 -3.03
CA LEU A 307 -20.30 -16.35 -3.00
C LEU A 307 -21.04 -17.40 -2.19
N GLY A 308 -21.29 -18.57 -2.77
CA GLY A 308 -22.17 -19.61 -2.22
C GLY A 308 -21.69 -20.18 -0.87
N ALA A 309 -22.20 -21.38 -0.52
CA ALA A 309 -21.80 -22.07 0.70
C ALA A 309 -20.27 -22.11 0.85
N TRP A 310 -19.79 -21.84 2.05
CA TRP A 310 -18.37 -21.70 2.36
C TRP A 310 -18.05 -22.48 3.62
N GLU A 311 -17.06 -23.36 3.54
CA GLU A 311 -16.53 -24.04 4.70
C GLU A 311 -15.50 -23.12 5.37
N ALA A 312 -15.97 -22.21 6.21
CA ALA A 312 -15.09 -21.43 7.05
C ALA A 312 -14.27 -22.40 7.92
N GLY A 313 -12.93 -22.28 7.88
CA GLY A 313 -12.07 -23.03 8.79
C GLY A 313 -12.46 -22.76 10.24
N ALA A 314 -12.32 -23.76 11.13
CA ALA A 314 -12.76 -23.69 12.53
C ALA A 314 -12.27 -22.43 13.28
N ALA A 315 -11.11 -21.89 12.88
CA ALA A 315 -10.54 -20.66 13.42
C ALA A 315 -11.41 -19.40 13.22
N LEU A 316 -12.16 -19.31 12.11
CA LEU A 316 -13.07 -18.18 11.83
C LEU A 316 -14.50 -18.44 12.33
N ALA A 317 -14.89 -19.70 12.52
CA ALA A 317 -16.21 -20.08 13.01
C ALA A 317 -16.36 -19.93 14.53
N GLY A 318 -15.25 -19.89 15.28
CA GLY A 318 -15.22 -19.80 16.75
C GLY A 318 -15.09 -18.38 17.30
N SER A 319 -15.11 -17.34 16.47
CA SER A 319 -15.06 -15.95 16.93
C SER A 319 -16.45 -15.52 17.46
N PRO A 320 -16.55 -15.07 18.73
CA PRO A 320 -17.81 -14.58 19.30
C PRO A 320 -18.30 -13.28 18.66
#